data_AF-A0AAD6UQ74-F1
#
_entry.id   AF-A0AAD6UQ74-F1
#
_cell.length_a   1.000
_cell.length_b   1.000
_cell.length_c   1.000
_cell.angle_alpha   90.00
_cell.angle_beta   90.00
_cell.angle_gamma   90.00
#
_symmetry.space_group_name_H-M   'P 1'
#
loop_
_entity.id
_entity.type
_entity.pdbx_description
1 polymer ?
#
loop_
_entity_poly.entity_id
_entity_poly.type
_entity_poly.pdbx_seq_one_letter_code
_entity_poly.pdbx_strand_id
1 'polypeptide(L)'
;MLKPGHPQYTSHCLQKLDDPIIPVLMGYRVPRNDSANDEQKYAVVILTLFKPWSNTKSSPLKEVNMSWLDALNDFRSSISSEHHRVVLNMQLLYQTRDAKFDF
;
A
#
# COMPACT_ATOMS: atom_id res chain seq x y z
N MET A 1 0.08 5.33 23.67
CA MET A 1 -0.89 6.39 24.01
C MET A 1 -0.30 7.74 23.65
N LEU A 2 -1.12 8.66 23.14
CA LEU A 2 -0.69 10.04 22.88
C LEU A 2 -0.35 10.73 24.22
N LYS A 3 0.50 11.75 24.21
CA LYS A 3 0.94 12.45 25.44
C LYS A 3 0.02 13.63 25.78
N PRO A 4 -0.11 14.00 27.08
CA PRO A 4 -0.76 15.23 27.48
C PRO A 4 -0.15 16.43 26.72
N GLY A 5 -1.00 17.24 26.08
CA GLY A 5 -0.58 18.35 25.21
C GLY A 5 -0.74 18.10 23.71
N HIS A 6 -0.98 16.86 23.27
CA HIS A 6 -1.37 16.59 21.88
C HIS A 6 -2.86 16.94 21.68
N PRO A 7 -3.27 17.64 20.59
CA PRO A 7 -4.66 18.06 20.36
C PRO A 7 -5.69 16.93 20.41
N GLN A 8 -5.26 15.71 20.10
CA GLN A 8 -6.09 14.50 20.09
C GLN A 8 -5.91 13.59 21.32
N TYR A 9 -5.22 14.06 22.36
CA TYR A 9 -4.91 13.27 23.57
C TYR A 9 -6.16 12.66 24.22
N THR A 10 -7.28 13.38 24.26
CA THR A 10 -8.52 12.94 24.90
C THR A 10 -9.45 12.13 23.99
N SER A 11 -9.23 12.17 22.67
CA SER A 11 -10.14 11.57 21.68
C SER A 11 -9.56 10.35 20.97
N HIS A 12 -8.24 10.19 20.93
CA HIS A 12 -7.59 9.11 20.18
C HIS A 12 -6.61 8.33 21.04
N CYS A 13 -6.65 7.01 20.91
CA CYS A 13 -5.64 6.12 21.48
C CYS A 13 -5.04 5.23 20.38
N LEU A 14 -3.79 4.80 20.59
CA LEU A 14 -3.19 3.74 19.78
C LEU A 14 -3.66 2.42 20.38
N GLN A 15 -4.48 1.69 19.63
CA GLN A 15 -4.91 0.35 19.99
C GLN A 15 -4.14 -0.66 19.13
N LYS A 16 -3.57 -1.67 19.79
CA LYS A 16 -3.11 -2.88 19.10
C LYS A 16 -4.34 -3.74 18.86
N LEU A 17 -4.53 -4.16 17.62
CA LEU A 17 -5.59 -5.10 17.24
C LEU A 17 -4.99 -6.51 17.28
N ASP A 18 -5.73 -7.44 17.91
CA ASP A 18 -5.33 -8.85 17.98
C ASP A 18 -5.64 -9.56 16.66
N ASP A 19 -6.75 -9.20 16.03
CA ASP A 19 -7.11 -9.68 14.69
C ASP A 19 -6.51 -8.79 13.59
N PRO A 20 -5.90 -9.37 12.54
CA PRO A 20 -5.39 -8.61 11.42
C PRO A 20 -6.55 -8.03 10.60
N ILE A 21 -6.67 -6.70 10.61
CA ILE A 21 -7.59 -5.97 9.74
C ILE A 21 -6.85 -5.39 8.55
N ILE A 22 -7.50 -5.40 7.37
CA ILE A 22 -7.00 -4.66 6.20
C ILE A 22 -7.53 -3.23 6.29
N PRO A 23 -6.67 -2.21 6.40
CA PRO A 23 -7.12 -0.82 6.45
C PRO A 23 -7.70 -0.41 5.10
N VAL A 24 -8.88 0.22 5.13
CA VAL A 24 -9.46 0.87 3.94
C VAL A 24 -8.89 2.28 3.84
N LEU A 25 -8.13 2.52 2.77
CA LEU A 25 -7.57 3.85 2.50
C LEU A 25 -8.68 4.80 2.04
N MET A 26 -8.93 5.83 2.84
CA MET A 26 -9.87 6.90 2.50
C MET A 26 -9.09 8.07 1.88
N GLY A 27 -9.54 8.55 0.71
CA GLY A 27 -8.94 9.69 0.03
C GLY A 27 -8.46 9.38 -1.40
N TYR A 28 -7.19 9.67 -1.69
CA TYR A 28 -6.62 9.49 -3.02
C TYR A 28 -6.68 8.03 -3.47
N ARG A 29 -7.03 7.85 -4.74
CA ARG A 29 -7.16 6.56 -5.40
C ARG A 29 -5.79 5.87 -5.49
N VAL A 30 -5.73 4.59 -5.11
CA VAL A 30 -4.56 3.74 -5.36
C VAL A 30 -4.35 3.67 -6.88
N PRO A 31 -3.16 3.95 -7.43
CA PRO A 31 -2.95 3.93 -8.87
C PRO A 31 -3.24 2.55 -9.46
N ARG A 32 -3.59 2.50 -10.74
CA ARG A 32 -3.86 1.22 -11.43
C ARG A 32 -2.58 0.62 -12.00
N ASN A 33 -2.54 -0.69 -12.13
CA ASN A 33 -1.39 -1.38 -12.72
C ASN A 33 -1.41 -1.41 -14.27
N ASP A 34 -2.54 -1.08 -14.89
CA ASP A 34 -2.76 -1.07 -16.34
C ASP A 34 -2.67 0.34 -16.95
N SER A 35 -2.35 1.35 -16.14
CA SER A 35 -2.10 2.73 -16.58
C SER A 35 -0.60 2.97 -16.75
N ALA A 36 -0.12 3.07 -17.99
CA ALA A 36 1.29 3.38 -18.28
C ALA A 36 1.76 4.70 -17.64
N ASN A 37 0.85 5.68 -17.50
CA ASN A 37 1.15 6.96 -16.87
C ASN A 37 1.33 6.87 -15.34
N ASP A 38 0.88 5.78 -14.72
CA ASP A 38 0.87 5.62 -13.27
C ASP A 38 1.71 4.45 -12.78
N GLU A 39 2.44 3.75 -13.65
CA GLU A 39 3.19 2.54 -13.32
C GLU A 39 4.17 2.75 -12.16
N GLN A 40 4.94 3.85 -12.19
CA GLN A 40 5.86 4.21 -11.11
C GLN A 40 5.13 4.52 -9.80
N LYS A 41 4.00 5.24 -9.87
CA LYS A 41 3.20 5.56 -8.68
C LYS A 41 2.59 4.29 -8.09
N TYR A 42 2.10 3.39 -8.93
CA TYR A 42 1.61 2.08 -8.53
C TYR A 42 2.69 1.32 -7.76
N ALA A 43 3.90 1.23 -8.31
CA ALA A 43 5.01 0.56 -7.64
C ALA A 43 5.34 1.17 -6.27
N VAL A 44 5.44 2.50 -6.19
CA VAL A 44 5.65 3.21 -4.92
C VAL A 44 4.56 2.87 -3.91
N VAL A 45 3.29 2.94 -4.31
CA VAL A 45 2.16 2.70 -3.40
C VAL A 45 2.14 1.25 -2.91
N ILE A 46 2.28 0.27 -3.79
CA ILE A 46 2.27 -1.16 -3.38
C ILE A 46 3.46 -1.47 -2.46
N LEU A 47 4.66 -0.97 -2.76
CA LEU A 47 5.82 -1.15 -1.89
C LEU A 47 5.60 -0.47 -0.53
N THR A 48 5.07 0.74 -0.51
CA THR A 48 4.81 1.50 0.73
C THR A 48 3.84 0.75 1.65
N LEU A 49 2.78 0.16 1.09
CA LEU A 49 1.73 -0.49 1.86
C LEU A 49 2.09 -1.92 2.31
N PHE A 50 2.80 -2.69 1.46
CA PHE A 50 2.93 -4.13 1.67
C PHE A 50 4.35 -4.62 1.89
N LYS A 51 5.38 -3.85 1.50
CA LYS A 51 6.77 -4.23 1.80
C LYS A 51 7.10 -3.88 3.25
N PRO A 52 7.73 -4.77 4.02
CA PRO A 52 8.16 -4.45 5.37
C PRO A 52 9.20 -3.32 5.39
N TRP A 53 8.99 -2.31 6.24
CA TRP A 53 9.94 -1.20 6.38
C TRP A 53 11.07 -1.62 7.31
N SER A 54 12.30 -1.51 6.83
CA SER A 54 13.49 -1.84 7.62
C SER A 54 14.08 -0.58 8.24
N ASN A 55 14.15 -0.52 9.57
CA ASN A 55 14.81 0.58 10.29
C ASN A 55 16.34 0.56 10.17
N THR A 56 16.93 -0.54 9.69
CA THR A 56 18.38 -0.71 9.56
C THR A 56 18.90 -0.32 8.19
N LYS A 57 18.03 -0.19 7.18
CA LYS A 57 18.39 0.24 5.83
C LYS A 57 18.19 1.74 5.68
N SER A 58 19.13 2.42 5.02
CA SER A 58 18.99 3.83 4.64
C SER A 58 17.85 4.07 3.65
N SER A 59 17.55 3.08 2.81
CA SER A 59 16.42 3.09 1.89
C SER A 59 15.58 1.81 2.10
N PRO A 60 14.48 1.89 2.87
CA PRO A 60 13.76 0.69 3.34
C PRO A 60 12.98 -0.02 2.22
N LEU A 61 12.56 0.69 1.18
CA LEU A 61 11.66 0.16 0.15
C LEU A 61 12.39 -0.36 -1.10
N LYS A 62 13.59 0.15 -1.40
CA LYS A 62 14.39 -0.24 -2.56
C LYS A 62 15.85 0.12 -2.35
N GLU A 63 16.77 -0.46 -3.12
CA GLU A 63 18.15 0.02 -3.16
C GLU A 63 18.25 1.36 -3.91
N VAL A 64 19.28 2.16 -3.61
CA VAL A 64 19.41 3.54 -4.12
C VAL A 64 19.38 3.58 -5.65
N ASN A 65 20.12 2.68 -6.30
CA ASN A 65 20.27 2.63 -7.76
C ASN A 65 19.21 1.76 -8.46
N MET A 66 18.25 1.20 -7.71
CA MET A 66 17.20 0.35 -8.24
C MET A 66 15.99 1.18 -8.67
N SER A 67 15.34 0.85 -9.78
CA SER A 67 14.08 1.48 -10.15
C SER A 67 12.92 1.02 -9.23
N TRP A 68 11.84 1.79 -9.19
CA TRP A 68 10.65 1.41 -8.41
C TRP A 68 9.97 0.15 -8.96
N LEU A 69 9.98 -0.03 -10.28
CA LEU A 69 9.38 -1.17 -10.94
C LEU A 69 10.17 -2.44 -10.67
N ASP A 70 11.50 -2.37 -10.77
CA ASP A 70 12.36 -3.51 -10.42
C ASP A 70 12.18 -3.88 -8.95
N ALA A 71 12.14 -2.89 -8.05
CA ALA A 71 11.91 -3.12 -6.63
C ALA A 71 10.56 -3.79 -6.35
N LEU A 72 9.52 -3.44 -7.10
CA LEU A 72 8.22 -4.08 -7.02
C LEU A 72 8.30 -5.53 -7.55
N ASN A 73 8.94 -5.75 -8.69
CA ASN A 73 9.08 -7.06 -9.29
C ASN A 73 9.83 -8.02 -8.37
N ASP A 74 10.92 -7.58 -7.75
CA ASP A 74 11.63 -8.35 -6.74
C ASP A 74 10.74 -8.66 -5.53
N PHE A 75 9.99 -7.66 -5.05
CA PHE A 75 9.08 -7.84 -3.92
C PHE A 75 7.93 -8.81 -4.22
N ARG A 76 7.44 -8.89 -5.47
CA ARG A 76 6.37 -9.83 -5.85
C ARG A 76 6.71 -11.29 -5.56
N SER A 77 7.98 -11.66 -5.54
CA SER A 77 8.42 -13.01 -5.19
C SER A 77 8.31 -13.33 -3.70
N SER A 78 8.30 -12.31 -2.84
CA SER A 78 8.31 -12.43 -1.37
C SER A 78 7.03 -11.94 -0.71
N ILE A 79 6.05 -11.47 -1.49
CA ILE A 79 4.75 -11.04 -0.98
C ILE A 79 3.95 -12.25 -0.46
N SER A 80 3.28 -12.10 0.69
CA SER A 80 2.40 -13.15 1.19
C SER A 80 1.15 -13.30 0.32
N SER A 81 0.53 -14.48 0.36
CA SER A 81 -0.68 -14.77 -0.41
C SER A 81 -1.85 -13.82 -0.06
N GLU A 82 -1.93 -13.44 1.22
CA GLU A 82 -2.94 -12.56 1.77
C GLU A 82 -2.77 -11.14 1.24
N HIS A 83 -1.54 -10.61 1.28
CA HIS A 83 -1.23 -9.29 0.73
C HIS A 83 -1.40 -9.29 -0.79
N HIS A 84 -0.98 -10.34 -1.48
CA HIS A 84 -1.18 -10.47 -2.92
C HIS A 84 -2.66 -10.39 -3.29
N ARG A 85 -3.53 -11.10 -2.56
CA ARG A 85 -4.98 -11.04 -2.75
C ARG A 85 -5.54 -9.63 -2.55
N VAL A 86 -5.04 -8.89 -1.55
CA VAL A 86 -5.45 -7.50 -1.32
C VAL A 86 -5.03 -6.60 -2.48
N VAL A 87 -3.79 -6.74 -2.98
CA VAL A 87 -3.30 -6.00 -4.15
C VAL A 87 -4.15 -6.29 -5.39
N LEU A 88 -4.52 -7.55 -5.63
CA LEU A 88 -5.41 -7.93 -6.73
C LEU A 88 -6.81 -7.32 -6.57
N ASN A 89 -7.37 -7.34 -5.37
CA ASN A 89 -8.68 -6.74 -5.09
C ASN A 89 -8.68 -5.23 -5.34
N MET A 90 -7.60 -4.53 -5.01
CA MET A 90 -7.46 -3.10 -5.32
C MET A 90 -7.58 -2.84 -6.83
N GLN A 91 -7.00 -3.68 -7.67
CA GLN A 91 -7.15 -3.58 -9.13
C GLN A 91 -8.56 -3.97 -9.60
N LEU A 92 -9.14 -5.03 -9.03
CA LEU A 92 -10.48 -5.51 -9.40
C LEU A 92 -11.57 -4.45 -9.16
N LEU A 93 -11.43 -3.61 -8.13
CA LEU A 93 -12.34 -2.48 -7.89
C LEU A 93 -12.37 -1.49 -9.06
N TYR A 94 -11.25 -1.30 -9.76
CA TYR A 94 -11.21 -0.47 -10.96
C TYR A 94 -11.86 -1.17 -12.15
N GLN A 95 -11.49 -2.44 -12.37
CA GLN A 95 -12.00 -3.23 -13.49
C GLN A 95 -13.53 -3.37 -13.45
N THR A 96 -14.10 -3.63 -12.27
CA THR A 96 -15.56 -3.73 -12.09
C THR A 96 -16.27 -2.40 -12.24
N ARG A 97 -15.64 -1.30 -11.81
CA ARG A 97 -16.19 0.04 -11.99
C ARG A 97 -16.23 0.42 -13.46
N ASP A 98 -15.16 0.16 -14.21
CA ASP A 98 -15.10 0.49 -15.63
C ASP A 98 -16.07 -0.38 -16.44
N ALA A 99 -16.14 -1.67 -16.13
CA ALA A 99 -17.10 -2.58 -16.77
C ALA A 99 -18.56 -2.10 -16.63
N LYS A 100 -18.91 -1.35 -15.59
CA LYS A 100 -20.25 -0.75 -15.45
C LYS A 100 -20.56 0.30 -16.52
N PHE A 101 -19.55 1.02 -17.02
CA PHE A 101 -19.70 2.09 -18.00
C PHE A 101 -19.53 1.62 -19.45
N ASP A 102 -19.11 0.37 -19.64
CA ASP A 102 -18.88 -0.24 -20.96
C ASP A 102 -20.13 -0.94 -21.54
N PHE A 103 -21.27 -0.92 -20.83
CA PHE A 103 -22.57 -1.45 -21.26
C PHE A 103 -23.68 -0.39 -21.12
#